data_AF-A0A524K4Q2-F1
#
_entry.id   AF-A0A524K4Q2-F1
#
_cell.length_a   1.000
_cell.length_b   1.000
_cell.length_c   1.000
_cell.angle_alpha   90.00
_cell.angle_beta   90.00
_cell.angle_gamma   90.00
#
_symmetry.space_group_name_H-M   'P 1'
#
loop_
_entity.id
_entity.type
_entity.pdbx_description
1 polymer ?
#
loop_
_entity_poly.entity_id
_entity_poly.type
_entity_poly.pdbx_seq_one_letter_code
_entity_poly.pdbx_strand_id
1 'polypeptide(L)'
;MTESLGRALASNFLGHAPNWYKLTILGFLVLNPIVTVIAGPFVAGWLLVAEFIFTLAMALKCYPLQPGGLLAIEAVIIGLTSSEAVYRETEHNFPVILLLIFVVAGIWFLRDMLLFVFGRILLGVRSKRLLSVLFCACAAFLSAFLDALTVTAMVIAVAHGFYRIYHRVESGQHDSTNDG
;
A
#
# COMPACT_ATOMS: atom_id res chain seq x y z
N MET A 1 -31.39 -16.83 18.61
CA MET A 1 -30.08 -16.61 19.27
C MET A 1 -29.81 -15.12 19.24
N THR A 2 -29.99 -14.45 20.36
CA THR A 2 -29.84 -12.99 20.49
C THR A 2 -28.35 -12.70 20.67
N GLU A 3 -27.60 -12.62 19.58
CA GLU A 3 -26.25 -12.06 19.63
C GLU A 3 -26.36 -10.65 20.23
N SER A 4 -25.76 -10.45 21.40
CA SER A 4 -25.84 -9.14 22.06
C SER A 4 -25.20 -8.09 21.16
N LEU A 5 -25.78 -6.88 21.12
CA LEU A 5 -25.26 -5.77 20.33
C LEU A 5 -23.76 -5.53 20.59
N GLY A 6 -23.31 -5.76 21.83
CA GLY A 6 -21.88 -5.70 22.20
C GLY A 6 -21.02 -6.80 21.57
N ARG A 7 -21.54 -8.03 21.41
CA ARG A 7 -20.82 -9.13 20.75
C ARG A 7 -20.74 -8.93 19.24
N ALA A 8 -21.79 -8.38 18.62
CA ALA A 8 -21.81 -7.98 17.22
C ALA A 8 -20.88 -6.78 16.94
N LEU A 9 -20.81 -5.80 17.85
CA LEU A 9 -19.82 -4.71 17.76
C LEU A 9 -18.40 -5.24 17.94
N ALA A 10 -18.16 -6.12 18.91
CA ALA A 10 -16.85 -6.74 19.13
C ALA A 10 -16.38 -7.64 17.96
N SER A 11 -17.31 -8.33 17.28
CA SER A 11 -16.98 -9.11 16.09
C SER A 11 -16.66 -8.23 14.88
N ASN A 12 -17.26 -7.04 14.79
CA ASN A 12 -16.99 -6.05 13.74
C ASN A 12 -15.80 -5.12 14.06
N PHE A 13 -15.44 -4.96 15.33
CA PHE A 13 -14.32 -4.13 15.77
C PHE A 13 -13.00 -4.69 15.21
N LEU A 14 -12.29 -3.92 14.39
CA LEU A 14 -11.02 -4.28 13.73
C LEU A 14 -11.07 -5.52 12.81
N GLY A 15 -12.26 -5.92 12.32
CA GLY A 15 -12.42 -6.97 11.31
C GLY A 15 -11.75 -8.31 11.67
N HIS A 16 -10.97 -8.88 10.74
CA HIS A 16 -10.24 -10.16 10.89
C HIS A 16 -8.96 -10.07 11.76
N ALA A 17 -8.76 -9.00 12.54
CA ALA A 17 -7.60 -8.92 13.42
C ALA A 17 -7.62 -10.01 14.52
N PRO A 18 -6.46 -10.54 14.95
CA PRO A 18 -6.38 -11.49 16.06
C PRO A 18 -7.02 -10.96 17.34
N ASN A 19 -7.73 -11.81 18.09
CA ASN A 19 -8.46 -11.41 19.30
C ASN A 19 -7.54 -10.78 20.37
N TRP A 20 -6.30 -11.26 20.51
CA TRP A 20 -5.34 -10.67 21.44
C TRP A 20 -5.00 -9.22 21.06
N TYR A 21 -4.85 -8.92 19.77
CA TYR A 21 -4.58 -7.57 19.30
C TYR A 21 -5.75 -6.63 19.58
N LYS A 22 -6.99 -7.07 19.32
CA LYS A 22 -8.19 -6.29 19.66
C LYS A 22 -8.24 -5.96 21.15
N LEU A 23 -7.90 -6.92 22.00
CA LEU A 23 -7.86 -6.74 23.46
C LEU A 23 -6.76 -5.77 23.88
N THR A 24 -5.57 -5.84 23.27
CA THR A 24 -4.46 -4.91 23.53
C THR A 24 -4.84 -3.47 23.16
N ILE A 25 -5.44 -3.25 21.98
CA ILE A 25 -5.90 -1.92 21.56
C ILE A 25 -6.99 -1.39 22.48
N LEU A 26 -7.95 -2.23 22.88
CA LEU A 26 -8.95 -1.84 23.87
C LEU A 26 -8.31 -1.48 25.22
N GLY A 27 -7.26 -2.20 25.62
CA GLY A 27 -6.46 -1.90 26.81
C GLY A 27 -5.79 -0.54 26.71
N PHE A 28 -5.17 -0.21 25.57
CA PHE A 28 -4.57 1.11 25.31
C PHE A 28 -5.58 2.25 25.40
N LEU A 29 -6.77 2.08 24.82
CA LEU A 29 -7.87 3.05 24.92
C LEU A 29 -8.37 3.28 26.36
N VAL A 30 -8.22 2.31 27.25
CA VAL A 30 -8.59 2.49 28.66
C VAL A 30 -7.41 3.08 29.43
N LEU A 31 -6.18 2.72 29.06
CA LEU A 31 -4.96 3.15 29.73
C LEU A 31 -4.66 4.63 29.49
N ASN A 32 -4.81 5.12 28.27
CA ASN A 32 -4.51 6.50 27.87
C ASN A 32 -5.20 7.58 28.73
N PRO A 33 -6.52 7.54 29.00
CA PRO A 33 -7.17 8.54 29.85
C PRO A 33 -6.71 8.43 31.30
N ILE A 34 -6.48 7.20 31.80
CA ILE A 34 -5.98 6.96 33.16
C ILE A 34 -4.60 7.59 33.35
N VAL A 35 -3.68 7.33 32.42
CA VAL A 35 -2.31 7.86 32.46
C VAL A 35 -2.31 9.38 32.31
N THR A 36 -3.20 9.93 31.49
CA THR A 36 -3.33 11.39 31.34
C THR A 36 -3.73 12.07 32.65
N VAL A 37 -4.66 11.48 33.40
CA VAL A 37 -5.11 12.03 34.70
C VAL A 37 -4.05 11.86 35.80
N ILE A 38 -3.33 10.73 35.83
CA ILE A 38 -2.39 10.42 36.92
C ILE A 38 -0.99 11.02 36.69
N ALA A 39 -0.46 10.89 35.47
CA ALA A 39 0.93 11.24 35.13
C ALA A 39 1.04 12.51 34.26
N GLY A 40 -0.09 13.08 33.83
CA GLY A 40 -0.16 14.30 33.03
C GLY A 40 0.04 14.08 31.52
N PRO A 41 -0.16 15.15 30.73
CA PRO A 41 -0.21 15.07 29.26
C PRO A 41 1.15 14.74 28.61
N PHE A 42 2.27 15.09 29.26
CA PHE A 42 3.60 14.80 28.72
C PHE A 42 3.90 13.30 28.69
N VAL A 43 3.62 12.59 29.79
CA VAL A 43 3.83 11.13 29.88
C VAL A 43 2.84 10.39 29.00
N ALA A 44 1.57 10.83 28.99
CA ALA A 44 0.54 10.28 28.10
C ALA A 44 0.92 10.41 26.62
N GLY A 45 1.49 11.55 26.20
CA GLY A 45 1.98 11.73 24.83
C GLY A 45 3.07 10.74 24.44
N TRP A 46 4.06 10.50 25.29
CA TRP A 46 5.11 9.51 25.05
C TRP A 46 4.58 8.07 25.03
N LEU A 47 3.64 7.76 25.91
CA LEU A 47 2.95 6.47 25.91
C LEU A 47 2.21 6.26 24.58
N LEU A 48 1.46 7.26 24.13
CA LEU A 48 0.71 7.21 22.88
C LEU A 48 1.62 7.03 21.66
N VAL A 49 2.80 7.68 21.64
CA VAL A 49 3.82 7.43 20.60
C VAL A 49 4.28 5.96 20.62
N ALA A 50 4.53 5.39 21.79
CA ALA A 50 4.93 3.97 21.90
C ALA A 50 3.82 3.03 21.43
N GLU A 51 2.56 3.30 21.79
CA GLU A 51 1.38 2.56 21.33
C GLU A 51 1.20 2.68 19.82
N PHE A 52 1.41 3.87 19.25
CA PHE A 52 1.34 4.09 17.81
C PHE A 52 2.42 3.30 17.06
N ILE A 53 3.66 3.30 17.54
CA ILE A 53 4.74 2.46 16.97
C ILE A 53 4.37 0.97 17.06
N PHE A 54 3.79 0.53 18.18
CA PHE A 54 3.29 -0.84 18.31
C PHE A 54 2.21 -1.16 17.25
N THR A 55 1.25 -0.26 17.02
CA THR A 55 0.23 -0.45 15.99
C THR A 55 0.84 -0.49 14.58
N LEU A 56 1.85 0.33 14.29
CA LEU A 56 2.58 0.31 13.01
C LEU A 56 3.34 -1.01 12.82
N ALA A 57 4.04 -1.47 13.85
CA ALA A 57 4.78 -2.74 13.81
C ALA A 57 3.85 -3.93 13.57
N MET A 58 2.67 -3.92 14.19
CA MET A 58 1.65 -4.95 13.98
C MET A 58 0.96 -4.82 12.63
N ALA A 59 0.78 -3.60 12.09
CA ALA A 59 0.23 -3.37 10.76
C ALA A 59 1.07 -4.00 9.63
N LEU A 60 2.39 -4.15 9.84
CA LEU A 60 3.28 -4.88 8.91
C LEU A 60 3.02 -6.39 8.88
N LYS A 61 2.40 -6.97 9.91
CA LYS A 61 2.07 -8.41 10.01
C LYS A 61 0.57 -8.68 9.81
N CYS A 62 -0.29 -7.78 10.25
CA CYS A 62 -1.75 -7.90 10.26
C CYS A 62 -2.34 -6.56 9.79
N TYR A 63 -2.87 -6.49 8.57
CA TYR A 63 -3.76 -5.40 8.16
C TYR A 63 -4.93 -5.29 9.18
N PRO A 64 -5.50 -4.12 9.52
CA PRO A 64 -5.34 -2.74 9.00
C PRO A 64 -4.73 -1.71 9.99
N LEU A 65 -4.30 -0.53 9.47
CA LEU A 65 -3.79 0.65 10.22
C LEU A 65 -4.85 1.40 11.06
N GLN A 66 -6.12 0.99 10.95
CA GLN A 66 -7.27 1.57 11.62
C GLN A 66 -7.14 1.79 13.16
N PRO A 67 -6.51 0.90 13.95
CA PRO A 67 -6.39 1.13 15.39
C PRO A 67 -5.44 2.28 15.75
N GLY A 68 -4.43 2.58 14.93
CA GLY A 68 -3.59 3.77 15.13
C GLY A 68 -4.38 5.07 14.96
N GLY A 69 -5.34 5.09 14.01
CA GLY A 69 -6.28 6.19 13.85
C GLY A 69 -7.25 6.33 15.02
N LEU A 70 -7.66 5.21 15.63
CA LEU A 70 -8.51 5.21 16.83
C LEU A 70 -7.80 5.86 18.03
N LEU A 71 -6.52 5.52 18.26
CA LEU A 71 -5.68 6.17 19.28
C LEU A 71 -5.49 7.66 19.00
N ALA A 72 -5.34 8.05 17.72
CA ALA A 72 -5.23 9.47 17.35
C ALA A 72 -6.52 10.25 17.64
N ILE A 73 -7.70 9.67 17.37
CA ILE A 73 -8.99 10.28 17.71
C ILE A 73 -9.13 10.40 19.24
N GLU A 74 -8.75 9.36 19.97
CA GLU A 74 -8.74 9.38 21.42
C GLU A 74 -7.85 10.51 21.97
N ALA A 75 -6.66 10.72 21.41
CA ALA A 75 -5.77 11.81 21.79
C ALA A 75 -6.43 13.20 21.70
N VAL A 76 -7.26 13.41 20.67
CA VAL A 76 -8.03 14.64 20.48
C VAL A 76 -9.13 14.75 21.54
N ILE A 77 -9.85 13.66 21.83
CA ILE A 77 -10.93 13.64 22.83
C ILE A 77 -10.38 13.88 24.25
N ILE A 78 -9.23 13.30 24.59
CA ILE A 78 -8.56 13.47 25.88
C ILE A 78 -7.92 14.87 26.00
N GLY A 79 -7.75 15.60 24.90
CA GLY A 79 -7.20 16.95 24.89
C GLY A 79 -5.67 17.00 24.86
N LEU A 80 -5.01 15.94 24.40
CA LEU A 80 -3.55 15.93 24.15
C LEU A 80 -3.17 16.77 22.93
N THR A 81 -4.09 16.94 21.98
CA THR A 81 -3.94 17.80 20.80
C THR A 81 -5.28 18.40 20.40
N SER A 82 -5.28 19.52 19.70
CA SER A 82 -6.50 20.16 19.19
C SER A 82 -6.86 19.62 17.79
N SER A 83 -8.15 19.57 17.49
CA SER A 83 -8.64 19.15 16.16
C SER A 83 -8.13 20.07 15.05
N GLU A 84 -7.96 21.37 15.34
CA GLU A 84 -7.41 22.35 14.40
C GLU A 84 -5.93 22.05 14.08
N ALA A 85 -5.12 21.75 15.10
CA ALA A 85 -3.71 21.42 14.90
C ALA A 85 -3.56 20.15 14.06
N VAL A 86 -4.34 19.10 14.37
CA VAL A 86 -4.36 17.86 13.58
C VAL A 86 -4.78 18.14 12.14
N TYR A 87 -5.81 18.95 11.92
CA TYR A 87 -6.26 19.30 10.57
C TYR A 87 -5.15 20.01 9.76
N ARG A 88 -4.51 21.02 10.34
CA ARG A 88 -3.44 21.79 9.66
C ARG A 88 -2.24 20.91 9.30
N GLU A 89 -1.79 20.05 10.22
CA GLU A 89 -0.68 19.14 9.92
C GLU A 89 -1.06 18.07 8.89
N THR A 90 -2.33 17.63 8.89
CA THR A 90 -2.82 16.70 7.87
C THR A 90 -2.89 17.39 6.50
N GLU A 91 -3.41 18.61 6.42
CA GLU A 91 -3.45 19.42 5.20
C GLU A 91 -2.06 19.62 4.60
N HIS A 92 -1.06 19.91 5.43
CA HIS A 92 0.33 20.06 5.00
C HIS A 92 0.91 18.76 4.41
N ASN A 93 0.52 17.60 4.94
CA ASN A 93 1.03 16.29 4.52
C ASN A 93 0.22 15.62 3.40
N PHE A 94 -1.02 16.05 3.17
CA PHE A 94 -1.89 15.54 2.10
C PHE A 94 -1.22 15.57 0.72
N PRO A 95 -0.55 16.66 0.27
CA PRO A 95 0.16 16.69 -1.00
C PRO A 95 1.19 15.57 -1.15
N VAL A 96 1.91 15.21 -0.08
CA VAL A 96 2.91 14.12 -0.11
C VAL A 96 2.23 12.76 -0.24
N ILE A 97 1.14 12.53 0.49
CA ILE A 97 0.35 11.29 0.39
C ILE A 97 -0.26 11.16 -1.01
N LEU A 98 -0.84 12.24 -1.54
CA LEU A 98 -1.41 12.28 -2.89
C LEU A 98 -0.33 12.04 -3.95
N LEU A 99 0.86 12.64 -3.79
CA LEU A 99 2.00 12.40 -4.66
C LEU A 99 2.43 10.92 -4.60
N LEU A 100 2.49 10.32 -3.40
CA LEU A 100 2.86 8.91 -3.24
C LEU A 100 1.84 7.99 -3.92
N ILE A 101 0.54 8.23 -3.72
CA ILE A 101 -0.54 7.47 -4.38
C ILE A 101 -0.48 7.67 -5.90
N PHE A 102 -0.28 8.90 -6.36
CA PHE A 102 -0.15 9.24 -7.78
C PHE A 102 1.06 8.55 -8.41
N VAL A 103 2.21 8.52 -7.72
CA VAL A 103 3.42 7.82 -8.18
C VAL A 103 3.13 6.33 -8.31
N VAL A 104 2.60 5.68 -7.26
CA VAL A 104 2.29 4.24 -7.31
C VAL A 104 1.32 3.94 -8.46
N ALA A 105 0.18 4.65 -8.54
CA ALA A 105 -0.79 4.48 -9.63
C ALA A 105 -0.17 4.76 -11.01
N GLY A 106 0.69 5.76 -11.11
CA GLY A 106 1.42 6.13 -12.31
C GLY A 106 2.31 5.01 -12.82
N ILE A 107 3.09 4.35 -11.96
CA ILE A 107 3.95 3.22 -12.37
C ILE A 107 3.12 2.09 -12.98
N TRP A 108 2.00 1.73 -12.34
CA TRP A 108 1.10 0.68 -12.87
C TRP A 108 0.51 1.07 -14.22
N PHE A 109 0.07 2.32 -14.37
CA PHE A 109 -0.46 2.82 -15.64
C PHE A 109 0.60 2.83 -16.75
N LEU A 110 1.79 3.39 -16.49
CA LEU A 110 2.87 3.42 -17.48
C LEU A 110 3.33 2.01 -17.85
N ARG A 111 3.28 1.07 -16.90
CA ARG A 111 3.59 -0.34 -17.17
C ARG A 111 2.68 -0.96 -18.23
N ASP A 112 1.38 -0.83 -18.05
CA ASP A 112 0.40 -1.46 -18.94
C ASP A 112 0.34 -0.76 -20.31
N MET A 113 0.43 0.57 -20.34
CA MET A 113 0.56 1.34 -21.58
C MET A 113 1.79 0.94 -22.38
N LEU A 114 2.94 0.76 -21.73
CA LEU A 114 4.19 0.44 -22.40
C LEU A 114 4.21 -0.98 -22.96
N LEU A 115 3.71 -1.96 -22.20
CA LEU A 115 3.54 -3.34 -22.68
C LEU A 115 2.61 -3.38 -23.90
N PHE A 116 1.51 -2.63 -23.87
CA PHE A 116 0.58 -2.53 -24.99
C PHE A 116 1.23 -1.91 -26.24
N VAL A 117 1.94 -0.78 -26.08
CA VAL A 117 2.61 -0.09 -27.18
C VAL A 117 3.71 -0.96 -27.79
N PHE A 118 4.60 -1.54 -26.97
CA PHE A 118 5.65 -2.42 -27.47
C PHE A 118 5.11 -3.69 -28.11
N GLY A 119 4.08 -4.31 -27.52
CA GLY A 119 3.41 -5.47 -28.10
C GLY A 119 2.82 -5.17 -29.47
N ARG A 120 2.14 -4.02 -29.63
CA ARG A 120 1.60 -3.58 -30.92
C ARG A 120 2.68 -3.26 -31.94
N ILE A 121 3.80 -2.64 -31.53
CA ILE A 121 4.94 -2.34 -32.42
C ILE A 121 5.59 -3.66 -32.91
N LEU A 122 5.81 -4.62 -32.02
CA LEU A 122 6.41 -5.91 -32.35
C LEU A 122 5.54 -6.75 -33.29
N LEU A 123 4.22 -6.77 -33.05
CA LEU A 123 3.28 -7.55 -33.86
C LEU A 123 2.90 -6.85 -35.18
N GLY A 124 2.94 -5.53 -35.22
CA GLY A 124 2.53 -4.73 -36.39
C GLY A 124 3.61 -4.55 -37.47
N VAL A 125 4.89 -4.64 -37.12
CA VAL A 125 6.00 -4.30 -38.02
C VAL A 125 6.74 -5.54 -38.51
N ARG A 126 6.61 -5.89 -39.80
CA ARG A 126 7.37 -7.02 -40.40
C ARG A 126 8.83 -6.69 -40.71
N SER A 127 9.22 -5.42 -40.75
CA SER A 127 10.56 -4.98 -41.17
C SER A 127 11.51 -4.72 -40.01
N LYS A 128 12.65 -5.41 -39.99
CA LYS A 128 13.67 -5.38 -38.93
C LYS A 128 14.25 -3.97 -38.67
N ARG A 129 14.43 -3.16 -39.73
CA ARG A 129 14.99 -1.80 -39.63
C ARG A 129 13.98 -0.77 -39.10
N LEU A 130 12.73 -0.87 -39.54
CA LEU A 130 11.66 0.03 -39.09
C LEU A 130 11.32 -0.23 -37.62
N LEU A 131 11.35 -1.51 -37.22
CA LEU A 131 11.12 -1.93 -35.86
C LEU A 131 12.12 -1.31 -34.87
N SER A 132 13.42 -1.35 -35.18
CA SER A 132 14.45 -0.78 -34.30
C SER A 132 14.35 0.75 -34.17
N VAL A 133 13.98 1.45 -35.24
CA VAL A 133 13.82 2.91 -35.23
C VAL A 133 12.60 3.32 -34.41
N LEU A 134 11.45 2.66 -34.61
CA LEU A 134 10.23 2.89 -33.84
C LEU A 134 10.42 2.57 -32.36
N PHE A 135 11.12 1.48 -32.06
CA PHE A 135 11.43 1.09 -30.69
C PHE A 135 12.29 2.14 -29.98
N CYS A 136 13.34 2.65 -30.62
CA CYS A 136 14.21 3.68 -30.06
C CYS A 136 13.46 5.02 -29.87
N ALA A 137 12.64 5.42 -30.83
CA ALA A 137 11.84 6.64 -30.74
C ALA A 137 10.81 6.58 -29.59
N CYS A 138 10.11 5.45 -29.44
CA CYS A 138 9.19 5.25 -28.32
C CYS A 138 9.93 5.22 -26.97
N ALA A 139 11.09 4.57 -26.88
CA ALA A 139 11.90 4.53 -25.67
C ALA A 139 12.38 5.93 -25.26
N ALA A 140 12.84 6.75 -26.21
CA ALA A 140 13.25 8.12 -25.97
C ALA A 140 12.08 9.00 -25.48
N PHE A 141 10.90 8.89 -26.10
CA PHE A 141 9.71 9.63 -25.69
C PHE A 141 9.27 9.25 -24.27
N LEU A 142 9.28 7.94 -23.93
CA LEU A 142 8.87 7.49 -22.62
C LEU A 142 9.85 7.85 -21.50
N SER A 143 11.15 7.95 -21.81
CA SER A 143 12.18 8.30 -20.84
C SER A 143 12.03 9.73 -20.29
N ALA A 144 11.29 10.60 -20.97
CA ALA A 144 11.01 11.95 -20.49
C ALA A 144 9.92 12.00 -19.40
N PHE A 145 9.05 10.98 -19.33
CA PHE A 145 7.91 10.91 -18.41
C PHE A 145 8.15 9.97 -17.23
N LEU A 146 9.20 9.14 -17.29
CA LEU A 146 9.52 8.17 -16.26
C LEU A 146 10.76 8.62 -15.49
N ASP A 147 10.65 8.65 -14.16
CA ASP A 147 11.81 8.75 -13.27
C ASP A 147 12.75 7.53 -13.47
N ALA A 148 14.07 7.75 -13.38
CA ALA A 148 15.09 6.76 -13.74
C ALA A 148 14.98 5.44 -12.95
N LEU A 149 14.55 5.50 -11.68
CA LEU A 149 14.34 4.30 -10.86
C LEU A 149 13.12 3.50 -11.32
N THR A 150 12.09 4.20 -11.78
CA THR A 150 10.87 3.59 -12.32
C THR A 150 11.11 2.93 -13.67
N VAL A 151 11.90 3.58 -14.56
CA VAL A 151 12.30 2.99 -15.85
C VAL A 151 13.02 1.67 -15.66
N THR A 152 14.00 1.64 -14.76
CA THR A 152 14.82 0.45 -14.52
C THR A 152 13.95 -0.71 -14.02
N ALA A 153 13.06 -0.47 -13.06
CA ALA A 153 12.14 -1.48 -12.56
C ALA A 153 11.18 -1.99 -13.66
N MET A 154 10.69 -1.10 -14.52
CA MET A 154 9.79 -1.44 -15.61
C MET A 154 10.48 -2.28 -16.70
N VAL A 155 11.70 -1.92 -17.10
CA VAL A 155 12.50 -2.69 -18.06
C VAL A 155 12.80 -4.09 -17.53
N ILE A 156 13.15 -4.23 -16.23
CA ILE A 156 13.35 -5.54 -15.60
C ILE A 156 12.07 -6.39 -15.65
N ALA A 157 10.91 -5.81 -15.35
CA ALA A 157 9.62 -6.50 -15.41
C ALA A 157 9.27 -7.00 -16.83
N VAL A 158 9.55 -6.18 -17.85
CA VAL A 158 9.35 -6.54 -19.27
C VAL A 158 10.31 -7.65 -19.69
N ALA A 159 11.60 -7.52 -19.37
CA ALA A 159 12.61 -8.52 -19.68
C ALA A 159 12.28 -9.88 -19.03
N HIS A 160 11.87 -9.86 -17.77
CA HIS A 160 11.42 -11.06 -17.06
C HIS A 160 10.12 -11.65 -17.67
N GLY A 161 9.20 -10.80 -18.14
CA GLY A 161 8.01 -11.22 -18.87
C GLY A 161 8.33 -11.96 -20.18
N PHE A 162 9.23 -11.40 -21.00
CA PHE A 162 9.70 -12.06 -22.22
C PHE A 162 10.48 -13.33 -21.94
N TYR A 163 11.33 -13.35 -20.90
CA TYR A 163 12.04 -14.55 -20.47
C TYR A 163 11.08 -15.68 -20.10
N ARG A 164 9.99 -15.38 -19.36
CA ARG A 164 8.94 -16.37 -19.05
C ARG A 164 8.24 -16.92 -20.29
N ILE A 165 7.96 -16.07 -21.27
CA ILE A 165 7.33 -16.50 -22.54
C ILE A 165 8.30 -17.37 -23.33
N TYR A 166 9.56 -16.95 -23.49
CA TYR A 166 10.60 -17.71 -24.18
C TYR A 166 10.84 -19.07 -23.51
N HIS A 167 11.01 -19.09 -22.19
CA HIS A 167 11.19 -20.32 -21.42
C HIS A 167 9.94 -21.21 -21.48
N ARG A 168 8.72 -20.65 -21.52
CA ARG A 168 7.50 -21.45 -21.72
C ARG A 168 7.42 -22.08 -23.11
N VAL A 169 7.95 -21.42 -24.14
CA VAL A 169 8.00 -21.93 -25.51
C VAL A 169 9.10 -22.98 -25.68
N GLU A 170 10.27 -22.81 -25.06
CA GLU A 170 11.35 -23.80 -25.08
C GLU A 170 11.11 -25.00 -24.17
N SER A 171 10.46 -24.81 -23.01
CA SER A 171 10.18 -25.92 -22.08
C SER A 171 9.13 -26.91 -22.59
N GLY A 172 8.50 -26.66 -23.75
CA GLY A 172 7.72 -27.66 -24.48
C GLY A 172 6.73 -28.40 -23.59
N GLN A 173 6.07 -27.73 -22.64
CA GLN A 173 5.13 -28.38 -21.75
C GLN A 173 3.89 -28.76 -22.57
N HIS A 174 3.98 -29.93 -23.17
CA HIS A 174 2.86 -30.76 -23.54
C HIS A 174 1.97 -30.86 -22.29
N ASP A 175 0.88 -30.10 -22.27
CA ASP A 175 -0.31 -30.46 -21.51
C ASP A 175 -0.71 -31.85 -22.00
N SER A 176 -0.22 -32.86 -21.29
CA SER A 176 -0.60 -34.24 -21.45
C SER A 176 -1.06 -34.72 -20.09
N THR A 177 -2.29 -35.24 -20.09
CA THR A 177 -2.93 -36.04 -19.03
C THR A 177 -3.70 -35.24 -17.98
N ASN A 178 -5.04 -35.18 -18.06
CA ASN A 178 -5.88 -36.27 -17.56
C ASN A 178 -7.39 -35.94 -17.75
N ASP A 179 -7.98 -36.43 -18.84
CA ASP A 179 -9.41 -36.77 -18.86
C ASP A 179 -9.51 -38.22 -18.38
N GLY A 180 -10.27 -38.43 -17.31
CA GLY A 180 -10.66 -39.72 -16.75
C GLY A 180 -11.91 -39.53 -15.91
#